data_AF-A0A6P0Y579-F1
#
_entry.id   AF-A0A6P0Y579-F1
#
_cell.length_a   1.000
_cell.length_b   1.000
_cell.length_c   1.000
_cell.angle_alpha   90.00
_cell.angle_beta   90.00
_cell.angle_gamma   90.00
#
_symmetry.space_group_name_H-M   'P 1'
#
loop_
_entity.id
_entity.type
_entity.pdbx_description
1 polymer ?
#
loop_
_entity_poly.entity_id
_entity_poly.type
_entity_poly.pdbx_seq_one_letter_code
_entity_poly.pdbx_strand_id
1 'polypeptide(L)'
;MKCINCGTDNDYQARQDKKCKNCGHEFVFEPKGMNPKVTDGLFAKIINDISFNNTIFYTQKQFDYYFDKIAKNRKSKSVLAVLIVIFILFNIFFTGFVGAFLGWLLVFITVIITFGLLGNNGFIIANLLWNTIYIISLVRRSQSTKINVQERSQIGKGLLILGGIILIGGGWITLTIIKSFPIFLIVTSLGMISIYFGVAALSNKEPRVQEFLVKKSQLREWQDKWNSINSTPEKLLPTITPNQNLIPNSELNNYSFDRLVVCQKDEIAHFLIVIMGKVRLNLPNELNY
;
A
#
# COMPACT_ATOMS: atom_id res chain seq x y z
N MET A 1 23.43 -8.31 3.37
CA MET A 1 22.21 -8.88 3.96
C MET A 1 22.61 -9.86 5.03
N LYS A 2 21.89 -9.86 6.16
CA LYS A 2 22.24 -10.69 7.32
C LYS A 2 21.80 -12.14 7.11
N CYS A 3 22.68 -13.08 7.45
CA CYS A 3 22.36 -14.50 7.51
C CYS A 3 21.41 -14.76 8.68
N ILE A 4 20.33 -15.50 8.45
CA ILE A 4 19.35 -15.85 9.49
C ILE A 4 19.89 -16.88 10.49
N ASN A 5 20.86 -17.72 10.08
CA ASN A 5 21.45 -18.74 10.94
C ASN A 5 22.55 -18.20 11.87
N CYS A 6 23.48 -17.39 11.35
CA CYS A 6 24.65 -16.90 12.12
C CYS A 6 24.70 -15.37 12.33
N GLY A 7 23.72 -14.61 11.84
CA GLY A 7 23.67 -13.15 11.97
C GLY A 7 24.71 -12.36 11.18
N THR A 8 25.67 -13.03 10.53
CA THR A 8 26.76 -12.39 9.77
C THR A 8 26.22 -11.57 8.61
N ASP A 9 26.74 -10.35 8.41
CA ASP A 9 26.40 -9.54 7.23
C ASP A 9 27.23 -9.95 6.02
N ASN A 10 26.53 -10.22 4.92
CA ASN A 10 27.10 -10.69 3.66
C ASN A 10 26.79 -9.68 2.56
N ASP A 11 27.81 -9.15 1.88
CA ASP A 11 27.63 -8.26 0.73
C ASP A 11 27.14 -9.06 -0.51
N TYR A 12 27.02 -8.40 -1.66
CA TYR A 12 26.56 -9.07 -2.88
C TYR A 12 27.63 -10.00 -3.48
N GLN A 13 28.90 -9.58 -3.45
CA GLN A 13 30.01 -10.35 -3.99
C GLN A 13 30.20 -11.67 -3.23
N ALA A 14 30.13 -11.64 -1.90
CA ALA A 14 30.26 -12.83 -1.05
C ALA A 14 29.07 -13.80 -1.12
N ARG A 15 28.02 -13.49 -1.90
CA ARG A 15 26.81 -14.32 -2.03
C ARG A 15 26.55 -14.78 -3.46
N GLN A 16 27.52 -14.68 -4.36
CA GLN A 16 27.35 -15.18 -5.73
C GLN A 16 27.00 -16.68 -5.75
N ASP A 17 27.58 -17.46 -4.84
CA ASP A 17 27.29 -18.89 -4.66
C ASP A 17 26.04 -19.16 -3.82
N LYS A 18 25.24 -18.13 -3.52
CA LYS A 18 24.05 -18.16 -2.65
C LYS A 18 24.32 -18.77 -1.28
N LYS A 19 25.54 -18.68 -0.74
CA LYS A 19 25.88 -19.19 0.59
C LYS A 19 26.42 -18.08 1.49
N CYS A 20 26.27 -18.27 2.80
CA CYS A 20 26.87 -17.39 3.77
C CYS A 20 28.38 -17.63 3.86
N LYS A 21 29.18 -16.56 3.80
CA LYS A 21 30.64 -16.61 3.88
C LYS A 21 31.20 -17.20 5.19
N ASN A 22 30.40 -17.23 6.25
CA ASN A 22 30.82 -17.68 7.58
C ASN A 22 30.32 -19.10 7.89
N CYS A 23 28.99 -19.32 7.85
CA CYS A 23 28.40 -20.61 8.23
C CYS A 23 27.99 -21.49 7.05
N GLY A 24 28.26 -21.09 5.80
CA GLY A 24 27.91 -21.87 4.59
C GLY A 24 26.41 -22.01 4.29
N HIS A 25 25.55 -21.43 5.13
CA HIS A 25 24.09 -21.51 5.01
C HIS A 25 23.60 -20.94 3.68
N GLU A 26 22.75 -21.69 2.98
CA GLU A 26 22.22 -21.31 1.67
C GLU A 26 21.15 -20.22 1.80
N PHE A 27 21.20 -19.25 0.90
CA PHE A 27 20.24 -18.16 0.79
C PHE A 27 19.18 -18.50 -0.24
N VAL A 28 17.92 -18.41 0.17
CA VAL A 28 16.76 -18.72 -0.66
C VAL A 28 16.49 -17.59 -1.65
N PHE A 29 16.56 -16.34 -1.17
CA PHE A 29 16.20 -15.15 -1.93
C PHE A 29 17.41 -14.30 -2.29
N GLU A 30 17.48 -13.89 -3.56
CA GLU A 30 18.41 -12.85 -4.02
C GLU A 30 17.62 -11.58 -4.39
N PRO A 31 17.74 -10.49 -3.60
CA PRO A 31 16.95 -9.28 -3.83
C PRO A 31 17.22 -8.59 -5.16
N LYS A 32 18.40 -8.81 -5.76
CA LYS A 32 18.79 -8.21 -7.02
C LYS A 32 18.07 -8.90 -8.17
N GLY A 33 17.10 -8.21 -8.77
CA GLY A 33 16.29 -8.72 -9.88
C GLY A 33 14.86 -9.14 -9.49
N MET A 34 14.54 -9.21 -8.19
CA MET A 34 13.17 -9.48 -7.73
C MET A 34 12.35 -8.21 -7.49
N ASN A 35 11.06 -8.27 -7.86
CA ASN A 35 10.05 -7.27 -7.53
C ASN A 35 8.79 -8.00 -7.03
N PRO A 36 8.45 -7.91 -5.72
CA PRO A 36 9.06 -7.08 -4.68
C PRO A 36 10.45 -7.59 -4.28
N LYS A 37 11.27 -6.72 -3.66
CA LYS A 37 12.57 -7.12 -3.11
C LYS A 37 12.35 -7.94 -1.85
N VAL A 38 12.69 -9.23 -1.91
CA VAL A 38 12.53 -10.17 -0.81
C VAL A 38 13.89 -10.70 -0.37
N THR A 39 14.06 -10.85 0.94
CA THR A 39 15.26 -11.37 1.62
C THR A 39 14.86 -12.47 2.57
N ASP A 40 15.75 -13.41 2.88
CA ASP A 40 15.52 -14.47 3.86
C ASP A 40 15.15 -13.91 5.24
N GLY A 41 15.82 -12.84 5.68
CA GLY A 41 15.47 -12.16 6.94
C GLY A 41 14.07 -11.51 6.93
N LEU A 42 13.52 -11.18 5.76
CA LEU A 42 12.14 -10.71 5.66
C LEU A 42 11.17 -11.89 5.84
N PHE A 43 11.42 -13.01 5.17
CA PHE A 43 10.60 -14.21 5.29
C PHE A 43 10.61 -14.74 6.74
N ALA A 44 11.80 -14.86 7.34
CA ALA A 44 11.96 -15.28 8.73
C ALA A 44 11.21 -14.35 9.69
N LYS A 45 11.33 -13.03 9.49
CA LYS A 45 10.58 -12.06 10.29
C LYS A 45 9.06 -12.22 10.13
N ILE A 46 8.56 -12.40 8.90
CA ILE A 46 7.12 -12.61 8.65
C ILE A 46 6.62 -13.84 9.38
N ILE A 47 7.33 -14.97 9.25
CA ILE A 47 6.96 -16.20 9.94
C ILE A 47 6.92 -15.96 11.45
N ASN A 48 7.97 -15.37 12.00
CA ASN A 48 8.10 -15.07 13.43
C ASN A 48 7.02 -14.11 13.94
N ASP A 49 6.66 -13.08 13.17
CA ASP A 49 5.64 -12.09 13.53
C ASP A 49 4.23 -12.70 13.51
N ILE A 50 3.93 -13.55 12.53
CA ILE A 50 2.62 -14.23 12.44
C ILE A 50 2.50 -15.34 13.47
N SER A 51 3.57 -16.08 13.72
CA SER A 51 3.63 -17.17 14.69
C SER A 51 3.88 -16.71 16.12
N PHE A 52 3.93 -15.39 16.37
CA PHE A 52 4.25 -14.79 17.67
C PHE A 52 5.46 -15.46 18.33
N ASN A 53 6.63 -15.34 17.71
CA ASN A 53 7.86 -16.02 18.14
C ASN A 53 7.75 -17.56 18.14
N ASN A 54 7.14 -18.13 17.09
CA ASN A 54 6.96 -19.58 16.91
C ASN A 54 6.09 -20.27 17.98
N THR A 55 5.26 -19.51 18.69
CA THR A 55 4.38 -20.04 19.74
C THR A 55 3.00 -20.43 19.22
N ILE A 56 2.47 -19.72 18.22
CA ILE A 56 1.13 -19.95 17.68
C ILE A 56 1.14 -20.47 16.25
N PHE A 57 0.15 -21.32 15.97
CA PHE A 57 -0.14 -21.79 14.63
C PHE A 57 -0.70 -20.67 13.74
N TYR A 58 -0.53 -20.80 12.43
CA TYR A 58 -1.09 -19.87 11.45
C TYR A 58 -1.51 -20.57 10.17
N THR A 59 -2.41 -19.92 9.43
CA THR A 59 -2.92 -20.41 8.15
C THR A 59 -2.18 -19.80 6.97
N GLN A 60 -2.22 -20.48 5.82
CA GLN A 60 -1.67 -19.93 4.57
C GLN A 60 -2.27 -18.56 4.21
N LYS A 61 -3.58 -18.36 4.44
CA LYS A 61 -4.27 -17.09 4.16
C LYS A 61 -3.70 -15.93 5.00
N GLN A 62 -3.36 -16.19 6.27
CA GLN A 62 -2.73 -15.20 7.15
C GLN A 62 -1.32 -14.86 6.68
N PHE A 63 -0.55 -15.86 6.25
CA PHE A 63 0.76 -15.64 5.64
C PHE A 63 0.68 -14.78 4.39
N ASP A 64 -0.19 -15.13 3.44
CA ASP A 64 -0.40 -14.39 2.20
C ASP A 64 -0.75 -12.91 2.47
N TYR A 65 -1.68 -12.69 3.40
CA TYR A 65 -2.11 -11.34 3.79
C TYR A 65 -0.97 -10.52 4.42
N TYR A 66 -0.25 -11.10 5.38
CA TYR A 66 0.77 -10.38 6.12
C TYR A 66 2.01 -10.09 5.25
N PHE A 67 2.38 -11.03 4.38
CA PHE A 67 3.42 -10.84 3.38
C PHE A 67 3.10 -9.65 2.47
N ASP A 68 1.90 -9.63 1.89
CA ASP A 68 1.44 -8.56 1.00
C ASP A 68 1.41 -7.20 1.72
N LYS A 69 0.91 -7.17 2.96
CA LYS A 69 0.91 -5.97 3.80
C LYS A 69 2.31 -5.38 3.97
N ILE A 70 3.31 -6.19 4.32
CA ILE A 70 4.68 -5.70 4.50
C ILE A 70 5.31 -5.30 3.16
N ALA A 71 5.14 -6.11 2.11
CA ALA A 71 5.68 -5.82 0.79
C ALA A 71 5.16 -4.49 0.24
N LYS A 72 3.87 -4.20 0.42
CA LYS A 72 3.24 -2.92 0.05
C LYS A 72 3.69 -1.77 0.93
N ASN A 73 3.78 -1.95 2.25
CA ASN A 73 4.26 -0.91 3.17
C ASN A 73 5.69 -0.47 2.84
N ARG A 74 6.58 -1.39 2.45
CA ARG A 74 7.95 -1.06 2.03
C ARG A 74 8.04 -0.24 0.74
N LYS A 75 7.02 -0.29 -0.12
CA LYS A 75 6.91 0.57 -1.32
C LYS A 75 6.31 1.94 -1.01
N SER A 76 5.51 2.03 0.06
CA SER A 76 4.83 3.26 0.45
C SER A 76 5.82 4.24 1.08
N LYS A 77 6.32 5.19 0.28
CA LYS A 77 7.03 6.38 0.78
C LYS A 77 6.01 7.37 1.35
N SER A 78 6.46 8.44 2.01
CA SER A 78 5.59 9.59 2.35
C SER A 78 5.08 10.24 1.06
N VAL A 79 3.97 9.70 0.52
CA VAL A 79 3.41 10.14 -0.76
C VAL A 79 2.84 11.55 -0.61
N LEU A 80 2.22 11.84 0.54
CA LEU A 80 1.56 13.12 0.79
C LEU A 80 2.49 14.33 0.63
N ALA A 81 3.65 14.33 1.29
CA ALA A 81 4.58 15.46 1.23
C ALA A 81 5.13 15.65 -0.20
N VAL A 82 5.46 14.55 -0.88
CA VAL A 82 5.95 14.58 -2.26
C VAL A 82 4.88 15.14 -3.21
N LEU A 83 3.62 14.76 -3.05
CA LEU A 83 2.52 15.29 -3.88
C LEU A 83 2.36 16.80 -3.70
N ILE A 84 2.36 17.29 -2.46
CA ILE A 84 2.22 18.72 -2.16
C ILE A 84 3.41 19.50 -2.73
N VAL A 85 4.64 19.00 -2.54
CA VAL A 85 5.85 19.65 -3.05
C VAL A 85 5.85 19.69 -4.59
N ILE A 86 5.50 18.60 -5.27
CA ILE A 86 5.39 18.57 -6.73
C ILE A 86 4.37 19.59 -7.22
N PHE A 87 3.21 19.67 -6.55
CA PHE A 87 2.16 20.63 -6.91
C PHE A 87 2.65 22.08 -6.78
N ILE A 88 3.29 22.42 -5.66
CA ILE A 88 3.80 23.78 -5.40
C ILE A 88 4.91 24.12 -6.39
N LEU A 89 5.92 23.25 -6.53
CA LEU A 89 7.04 23.47 -7.45
C LEU A 89 6.56 23.66 -8.88
N PHE A 90 5.60 22.85 -9.33
CA PHE A 90 5.09 22.97 -10.69
C PHE A 90 4.25 24.24 -10.87
N ASN A 91 3.41 24.63 -9.91
CA ASN A 91 2.66 25.89 -10.03
C ASN A 91 3.60 27.10 -10.03
N ILE A 92 4.64 27.14 -9.18
CA ILE A 92 5.64 28.21 -9.16
C ILE A 92 6.46 28.23 -10.46
N PHE A 93 6.98 27.08 -10.88
CA PHE A 93 7.79 26.97 -12.09
C PHE A 93 6.98 27.30 -13.34
N PHE A 94 5.77 26.78 -13.47
CA PHE A 94 4.94 26.98 -14.66
C PHE A 94 4.41 28.42 -14.74
N THR A 95 4.01 29.02 -13.62
CA THR A 95 3.59 30.43 -13.62
C THR A 95 4.77 31.38 -13.85
N GLY A 96 5.91 31.16 -13.19
CA GLY A 96 7.08 32.02 -13.29
C GLY A 96 7.86 31.84 -14.59
N PHE A 97 8.28 30.60 -14.90
CA PHE A 97 9.15 30.31 -16.04
C PHE A 97 8.37 30.25 -17.35
N VAL A 98 7.29 29.44 -17.43
CA VAL A 98 6.51 29.29 -18.66
C VAL A 98 5.68 30.54 -18.94
N GLY A 99 5.15 31.20 -17.90
CA GLY A 99 4.47 32.49 -18.05
C GLY A 99 5.40 33.58 -18.59
N ALA A 100 6.61 33.75 -18.03
CA ALA A 100 7.57 34.73 -18.51
C ALA A 100 8.10 34.40 -19.91
N PHE A 101 8.39 33.12 -20.19
CA PHE A 101 8.89 32.68 -21.49
C PHE A 101 7.84 32.81 -22.59
N LEU A 102 6.60 32.36 -22.37
CA LEU A 102 5.51 32.53 -23.33
C LEU A 102 5.13 34.00 -23.50
N GLY A 103 5.17 34.81 -22.43
CA GLY A 103 4.98 36.25 -22.53
C GLY A 103 6.05 36.92 -23.39
N TRP A 104 7.32 36.60 -23.17
CA TRP A 104 8.44 37.11 -23.97
C TRP A 104 8.36 36.65 -25.44
N LEU A 105 8.12 35.35 -25.68
CA LEU A 105 7.99 34.77 -27.01
C LEU A 105 6.78 35.34 -27.77
N LEU A 106 5.63 35.51 -27.09
CA LEU A 106 4.44 36.11 -27.70
C LEU A 106 4.64 37.59 -27.98
N VAL A 107 5.35 38.37 -27.16
CA VAL A 107 5.71 39.75 -27.52
C VAL A 107 6.59 39.77 -28.79
N PHE A 108 7.50 38.80 -28.93
CA PHE A 108 8.33 38.65 -30.12
C PHE A 108 7.53 38.23 -31.37
N ILE A 109 6.49 37.40 -31.20
CA ILE A 109 5.65 36.85 -32.29
C ILE A 109 4.41 37.71 -32.58
N THR A 110 3.90 38.52 -31.65
CA THR A 110 2.74 39.42 -31.85
C THR A 110 3.07 40.60 -32.76
N VAL A 111 4.35 40.87 -33.02
CA VAL A 111 4.80 41.69 -34.16
C VAL A 111 4.42 41.04 -35.51
N ILE A 112 4.14 39.73 -35.55
CA ILE A 112 3.90 38.96 -36.78
C ILE A 112 2.42 38.53 -36.96
N ILE A 113 1.62 38.35 -35.89
CA ILE A 113 0.27 37.75 -36.02
C ILE A 113 -0.77 38.47 -35.15
N THR A 114 -1.37 39.55 -35.67
CA THR A 114 -2.43 40.33 -35.00
C THR A 114 -3.79 39.62 -34.90
N PHE A 115 -3.95 38.36 -35.30
CA PHE A 115 -5.24 37.66 -35.21
C PHE A 115 -5.07 36.18 -34.83
N GLY A 116 -5.36 35.84 -33.57
CA GLY A 116 -5.47 34.44 -33.14
C GLY A 116 -5.97 34.32 -31.70
N LEU A 117 -7.17 33.76 -31.55
CA LEU A 117 -8.00 33.41 -30.38
C LEU A 117 -7.38 33.07 -29.00
N LEU A 118 -6.06 33.05 -28.82
CA LEU A 118 -5.37 32.80 -27.56
C LEU A 118 -4.47 34.00 -27.24
N GLY A 119 -5.05 35.09 -26.74
CA GLY A 119 -4.30 36.28 -26.32
C GLY A 119 -3.35 36.03 -25.14
N ASN A 120 -2.89 37.11 -24.48
CA ASN A 120 -1.97 37.11 -23.32
C ASN A 120 -2.33 36.18 -22.14
N ASN A 121 -3.47 35.49 -22.17
CA ASN A 121 -3.98 34.59 -21.13
C ASN A 121 -3.67 33.11 -21.38
N GLY A 122 -2.94 32.75 -22.44
CA GLY A 122 -2.61 31.34 -22.75
C GLY A 122 -1.94 30.59 -21.60
N PHE A 123 -1.10 31.27 -20.81
CA PHE A 123 -0.46 30.67 -19.63
C PHE A 123 -1.46 30.29 -18.52
N ILE A 124 -2.54 31.05 -18.36
CA ILE A 124 -3.59 30.79 -17.37
C ILE A 124 -4.35 29.52 -17.76
N ILE A 125 -4.68 29.38 -19.04
CA ILE A 125 -5.37 28.21 -19.59
C ILE A 125 -4.50 26.97 -19.43
N ALA A 126 -3.22 27.05 -19.81
CA ALA A 126 -2.27 25.95 -19.65
C ALA A 126 -2.10 25.52 -18.18
N ASN A 127 -2.04 26.48 -17.25
CA ASN A 127 -1.97 26.19 -15.82
C ASN A 127 -3.24 25.50 -15.30
N LEU A 128 -4.42 25.97 -15.72
CA LEU A 128 -5.71 25.34 -15.36
C LEU A 128 -5.81 23.91 -15.88
N LEU A 129 -5.39 23.66 -17.12
CA LEU A 129 -5.36 22.32 -17.71
C LEU A 129 -4.43 21.40 -16.92
N TRP A 130 -3.23 21.87 -16.56
CA TRP A 130 -2.30 21.10 -15.74
C TRP A 130 -2.90 20.73 -14.38
N ASN A 131 -3.46 21.71 -13.66
CA ASN A 131 -4.10 21.47 -12.35
C ASN A 131 -5.25 20.46 -12.47
N THR A 132 -6.04 20.56 -13.54
CA THR A 132 -7.14 19.63 -13.82
C THR A 132 -6.62 18.21 -14.06
N ILE A 133 -5.61 18.04 -14.93
CA ILE A 133 -4.99 16.74 -15.21
C ILE A 133 -4.37 16.14 -13.93
N TYR A 134 -3.69 16.98 -13.14
CA TYR A 134 -3.06 16.56 -11.89
C TYR A 134 -4.10 16.04 -10.89
N ILE A 135 -5.19 16.76 -10.66
CA ILE A 135 -6.29 16.33 -9.78
C ILE A 135 -6.92 15.03 -10.31
N ILE A 136 -7.22 14.94 -11.60
CA ILE A 136 -7.76 13.71 -12.21
C ILE A 136 -6.82 12.52 -11.97
N SER A 137 -5.51 12.72 -12.12
CA SER A 137 -4.52 11.67 -11.87
C SER A 137 -4.53 11.20 -10.41
N LEU A 138 -4.69 12.12 -9.45
CA LEU A 138 -4.79 11.81 -8.03
C LEU A 138 -6.08 11.10 -7.69
N VAL A 139 -7.22 11.52 -8.27
CA VAL A 139 -8.50 10.84 -8.08
C VAL A 139 -8.42 9.40 -8.60
N ARG A 140 -7.91 9.21 -9.82
CA ARG A 140 -7.69 7.85 -10.39
C ARG A 140 -6.79 7.00 -9.51
N ARG A 141 -5.70 7.59 -8.99
CA ARG A 141 -4.78 6.88 -8.09
C ARG A 141 -5.45 6.53 -6.76
N SER A 142 -6.23 7.43 -6.16
CA SER A 142 -6.97 7.20 -4.91
C SER A 142 -7.96 6.04 -4.99
N GLN A 143 -8.52 5.79 -6.18
CA GLN A 143 -9.48 4.72 -6.45
C GLN A 143 -8.84 3.38 -6.85
N SER A 144 -7.52 3.36 -7.11
CA SER A 144 -6.84 2.18 -7.65
C SER A 144 -6.74 1.04 -6.63
N THR A 145 -7.14 -0.18 -7.03
CA THR A 145 -7.06 -1.41 -6.22
C THR A 145 -5.61 -1.89 -5.98
N LYS A 146 -4.67 -1.40 -6.80
CA LYS A 146 -3.26 -1.83 -6.80
C LYS A 146 -2.44 -1.19 -5.68
N ILE A 147 -2.88 -0.03 -5.19
CA ILE A 147 -2.17 0.70 -4.13
C ILE A 147 -2.68 0.32 -2.74
N ASN A 148 -1.82 0.49 -1.74
CA ASN A 148 -2.11 0.19 -0.34
C ASN A 148 -3.22 1.10 0.21
N VAL A 149 -4.01 0.61 1.17
CA VAL A 149 -5.02 1.38 1.90
C VAL A 149 -4.42 2.63 2.53
N GLN A 150 -3.23 2.51 3.13
CA GLN A 150 -2.55 3.65 3.75
C GLN A 150 -2.18 4.72 2.70
N GLU A 151 -1.76 4.30 1.51
CA GLU A 151 -1.42 5.22 0.42
C GLU A 151 -2.68 5.90 -0.15
N ARG A 152 -3.80 5.18 -0.31
CA ARG A 152 -5.09 5.78 -0.69
C ARG A 152 -5.52 6.86 0.29
N SER A 153 -5.40 6.57 1.59
CA SER A 153 -5.72 7.54 2.64
C SER A 153 -4.83 8.78 2.56
N GLN A 154 -3.52 8.61 2.33
CA GLN A 154 -2.61 9.74 2.14
C GLN A 154 -2.96 10.57 0.90
N ILE A 155 -3.30 9.94 -0.23
CA ILE A 155 -3.73 10.65 -1.45
C ILE A 155 -5.04 11.41 -1.20
N GLY A 156 -6.00 10.81 -0.51
CA GLY A 156 -7.26 11.47 -0.12
C GLY A 156 -7.02 12.71 0.74
N LYS A 157 -6.13 12.62 1.74
CA LYS A 157 -5.69 13.79 2.53
C LYS A 157 -5.01 14.84 1.64
N GLY A 158 -4.22 14.42 0.66
CA GLY A 158 -3.60 15.31 -0.33
C GLY A 158 -4.64 16.06 -1.15
N LEU A 159 -5.67 15.38 -1.66
CA LEU A 159 -6.77 15.99 -2.40
C LEU A 159 -7.54 17.04 -1.58
N LEU A 160 -7.74 16.80 -0.27
CA LEU A 160 -8.32 17.79 0.64
C LEU A 160 -7.45 19.04 0.79
N ILE A 161 -6.16 18.85 1.07
CA ILE A 161 -5.20 19.95 1.27
C ILE A 161 -5.07 20.77 -0.02
N LEU A 162 -4.89 20.09 -1.17
CA LEU A 162 -4.79 20.75 -2.48
C LEU A 162 -6.08 21.48 -2.83
N GLY A 163 -7.24 20.88 -2.58
CA GLY A 163 -8.52 21.54 -2.80
C GLY A 163 -8.67 22.81 -1.95
N GLY A 164 -8.26 22.76 -0.67
CA GLY A 164 -8.23 23.93 0.21
C GLY A 164 -7.29 25.03 -0.29
N ILE A 165 -6.08 24.66 -0.73
CA ILE A 165 -5.11 25.60 -1.32
C ILE A 165 -5.68 26.27 -2.58
N ILE A 166 -6.32 25.49 -3.46
CA ILE A 166 -6.91 26.00 -4.70
C ILE A 166 -8.09 26.94 -4.41
N LEU A 167 -8.95 26.60 -3.44
CA LEU A 167 -10.08 27.45 -3.07
C LEU A 167 -9.62 28.78 -2.47
N ILE A 168 -8.71 28.75 -1.49
CA ILE A 168 -8.28 29.95 -0.77
C ILE A 168 -7.34 30.76 -1.66
N GLY A 169 -6.24 30.16 -2.11
CA GLY A 169 -5.21 30.85 -2.89
C GLY A 169 -5.67 31.15 -4.32
N GLY A 170 -6.21 30.15 -5.02
CA GLY A 170 -6.70 30.33 -6.39
C GLY A 170 -7.91 31.27 -6.47
N GLY A 171 -8.85 31.15 -5.54
CA GLY A 171 -9.99 32.08 -5.43
C GLY A 171 -9.54 33.53 -5.20
N TRP A 172 -8.60 33.74 -4.27
CA TRP A 172 -8.07 35.08 -3.99
C TRP A 172 -7.32 35.68 -5.20
N ILE A 173 -6.45 34.90 -5.85
CA ILE A 173 -5.69 35.34 -7.04
C ILE A 173 -6.63 35.71 -8.20
N THR A 174 -7.65 34.88 -8.44
CA THR A 174 -8.58 35.11 -9.57
C THR A 174 -9.44 36.36 -9.37
N LEU A 175 -9.85 36.67 -8.13
CA LEU A 175 -10.62 37.87 -7.81
C LEU A 175 -9.77 39.15 -7.82
N THR A 176 -8.55 39.10 -7.27
CA THR A 176 -7.73 40.32 -7.06
C THR A 176 -6.85 40.67 -8.25
N ILE A 177 -6.19 39.67 -8.86
CA ILE A 177 -5.20 39.88 -9.91
C ILE A 177 -5.84 39.74 -11.29
N ILE A 178 -6.50 38.61 -11.55
CA ILE A 178 -7.04 38.27 -12.87
C ILE A 178 -8.37 39.01 -13.14
N LYS A 179 -9.14 39.30 -12.09
CA LYS A 179 -10.43 40.01 -12.15
C LYS A 179 -11.42 39.40 -13.14
N SER A 180 -11.39 38.08 -13.30
CA SER A 180 -12.25 37.34 -14.23
C SER A 180 -13.19 36.41 -13.47
N PHE A 181 -14.49 36.74 -13.51
CA PHE A 181 -15.52 35.96 -12.83
C PHE A 181 -15.66 34.52 -13.39
N PRO A 182 -15.63 34.28 -14.73
CA PRO A 182 -15.68 32.91 -15.25
C PRO A 182 -14.51 32.03 -14.78
N ILE A 183 -13.31 32.59 -14.70
CA ILE A 183 -12.12 31.86 -14.23
C ILE A 183 -12.25 31.54 -12.74
N PHE A 184 -12.78 32.48 -11.95
CA PHE A 184 -13.09 32.24 -10.54
C PHE A 184 -14.05 31.08 -10.35
N LEU A 185 -15.14 30.98 -11.15
CA LEU A 185 -16.08 29.86 -11.09
C LEU A 185 -15.42 28.52 -11.42
N ILE A 186 -14.53 28.48 -12.41
CA ILE A 186 -13.80 27.26 -12.79
C ILE A 186 -12.85 26.82 -11.66
N VAL A 187 -12.05 27.75 -11.12
CA VAL A 187 -11.09 27.47 -10.04
C VAL A 187 -11.80 27.01 -8.77
N THR A 188 -12.89 27.67 -8.40
CA THR A 188 -13.67 27.28 -7.22
C THR A 188 -14.33 25.92 -7.39
N SER A 189 -14.94 25.66 -8.55
CA SER A 189 -15.51 24.34 -8.87
C SER A 189 -14.44 23.24 -8.81
N LEU A 190 -13.25 23.48 -9.36
CA LEU A 190 -12.14 22.53 -9.32
C LEU A 190 -11.67 22.24 -7.88
N GLY A 191 -11.58 23.28 -7.05
CA GLY A 191 -11.25 23.14 -5.62
C GLY A 191 -12.31 22.33 -4.86
N MET A 192 -13.60 22.60 -5.08
CA MET A 192 -14.70 21.85 -4.47
C MET A 192 -14.69 20.38 -4.91
N ILE A 193 -14.48 20.10 -6.20
CA ILE A 193 -14.37 18.74 -6.74
C ILE A 193 -13.22 17.98 -6.07
N SER A 194 -12.06 18.60 -5.93
CA SER A 194 -10.91 18.00 -5.24
C SER A 194 -11.23 17.64 -3.79
N ILE A 195 -11.90 18.54 -3.06
CA ILE A 195 -12.33 18.27 -1.67
C ILE A 195 -13.34 17.12 -1.63
N TYR A 196 -14.37 17.15 -2.48
CA TYR A 196 -15.38 16.10 -2.55
C TYR A 196 -14.77 14.72 -2.76
N PHE A 197 -13.87 14.58 -3.74
CA PHE A 197 -13.17 13.31 -3.97
C PHE A 197 -12.22 12.95 -2.83
N GLY A 198 -11.59 13.93 -2.17
CA GLY A 198 -10.79 13.71 -0.97
C GLY A 198 -11.60 13.13 0.20
N VAL A 199 -12.79 13.69 0.47
CA VAL A 199 -13.73 13.17 1.48
C VAL A 199 -14.22 11.78 1.07
N ALA A 200 -14.65 11.59 -0.17
CA ALA A 200 -15.13 10.30 -0.67
C ALA A 200 -14.05 9.20 -0.56
N ALA A 201 -12.79 9.53 -0.86
CA ALA A 201 -11.66 8.60 -0.73
C ALA A 201 -11.38 8.19 0.73
N LEU A 202 -11.68 9.06 1.71
CA LEU A 202 -11.51 8.78 3.13
C LEU A 202 -12.73 8.12 3.78
N SER A 203 -13.93 8.45 3.28
CA SER A 203 -15.20 7.95 3.80
C SER A 203 -15.54 6.55 3.26
N ASN A 204 -15.12 6.23 2.03
CA ASN A 204 -15.33 4.90 1.45
C ASN A 204 -14.39 3.88 2.10
N LYS A 205 -14.81 3.39 3.27
CA LYS A 205 -14.19 2.28 4.01
C LYS A 205 -14.58 0.90 3.47
N GLU A 206 -15.38 0.84 2.40
CA GLU A 206 -15.77 -0.45 1.83
C GLU A 206 -14.52 -1.28 1.55
N PRO A 207 -14.48 -2.54 2.03
CA PRO A 207 -13.35 -3.42 1.83
C PRO A 207 -13.26 -3.79 0.35
N ARG A 208 -12.67 -2.90 -0.45
CA ARG A 208 -12.31 -3.20 -1.83
C ARG A 208 -11.28 -4.33 -1.78
N VAL A 209 -11.62 -5.45 -2.43
CA VAL A 209 -10.70 -6.58 -2.60
C VAL A 209 -9.41 -6.03 -3.20
N GLN A 210 -8.34 -6.10 -2.43
CA GLN A 210 -7.04 -5.67 -2.89
C GLN A 210 -6.42 -6.77 -3.74
N GLU A 211 -5.85 -6.38 -4.87
CA GLU A 211 -4.98 -7.28 -5.62
C GLU A 211 -3.72 -7.53 -4.79
N PHE A 212 -3.38 -8.80 -4.60
CA PHE A 212 -2.12 -9.19 -4.01
C PHE A 212 -0.97 -8.78 -4.93
N LEU A 213 0.09 -8.23 -4.35
CA LEU A 213 1.27 -7.78 -5.09
C LEU A 213 2.01 -8.96 -5.74
N VAL A 214 1.95 -10.13 -5.11
CA VAL A 214 2.52 -11.40 -5.59
C VAL A 214 1.38 -12.39 -5.79
N LYS A 215 1.43 -13.18 -6.87
CA LYS A 215 0.46 -14.25 -7.10
C LYS A 215 0.58 -15.29 -5.99
N LYS A 216 -0.54 -15.83 -5.50
CA LYS A 216 -0.56 -16.84 -4.43
C LYS A 216 0.28 -18.08 -4.75
N SER A 217 0.29 -18.53 -6.01
CA SER A 217 1.10 -19.67 -6.46
C SER A 217 2.60 -19.42 -6.32
N GLN A 218 3.06 -18.23 -6.73
CA GLN A 218 4.46 -17.82 -6.60
C GLN A 218 4.88 -17.69 -5.14
N LEU A 219 3.98 -17.17 -4.28
CA LEU A 219 4.28 -17.05 -2.85
C LEU A 219 4.38 -18.43 -2.18
N ARG A 220 3.58 -19.40 -2.61
CA ARG A 220 3.67 -20.79 -2.16
C ARG A 220 5.00 -21.42 -2.59
N GLU A 221 5.40 -21.26 -3.86
CA GLU A 221 6.70 -21.75 -4.35
C GLU A 221 7.87 -21.17 -3.53
N TRP A 222 7.80 -19.87 -3.19
CA TRP A 222 8.80 -19.23 -2.35
C TRP A 222 8.84 -19.79 -0.93
N GLN A 223 7.69 -20.08 -0.36
CA GLN A 223 7.58 -20.69 0.97
C GLN A 223 8.12 -22.12 0.97
N ASP A 224 7.80 -22.92 -0.05
CA ASP A 224 8.29 -24.30 -0.19
C ASP A 224 9.82 -24.33 -0.31
N LYS A 225 10.39 -23.45 -1.13
CA LYS A 225 11.85 -23.27 -1.27
C LYS A 225 12.51 -22.79 0.02
N TRP A 226 11.85 -21.93 0.78
CA TRP A 226 12.39 -21.49 2.06
C TRP A 226 12.41 -22.64 3.07
N ASN A 227 11.33 -23.41 3.12
CA ASN A 227 11.15 -24.54 4.03
C ASN A 227 12.14 -25.68 3.76
N SER A 228 12.51 -25.92 2.49
CA SER A 228 13.49 -26.95 2.15
C SER A 228 14.90 -26.67 2.67
N ILE A 229 15.23 -25.39 2.94
CA ILE A 229 16.55 -24.97 3.42
C ILE A 229 16.55 -24.70 4.93
N ASN A 230 15.47 -24.17 5.48
CA ASN A 230 15.42 -23.64 6.85
C ASN A 230 14.59 -24.48 7.84
N SER A 231 14.16 -25.67 7.41
CA SER A 231 13.15 -26.52 8.08
C SER A 231 11.74 -25.93 8.02
N THR A 232 10.74 -26.79 7.82
CA THR A 232 9.34 -26.36 7.79
C THR A 232 8.94 -25.74 9.13
N PRO A 233 8.28 -24.57 9.15
CA PRO A 233 7.69 -24.06 10.37
C PRO A 233 6.62 -25.05 10.81
N GLU A 234 6.87 -25.73 11.94
CA GLU A 234 5.94 -26.65 12.62
C GLU A 234 4.55 -26.04 12.82
N LYS A 235 4.45 -24.70 12.74
CA LYS A 235 3.28 -23.90 13.05
C LYS A 235 2.37 -23.59 11.86
N LEU A 236 2.69 -24.02 10.63
CA LEU A 236 1.77 -23.88 9.50
C LEU A 236 0.66 -24.94 9.58
N LEU A 237 -0.58 -24.52 9.70
CA LEU A 237 -1.72 -25.45 9.66
C LEU A 237 -1.87 -26.06 8.27
N PRO A 238 -2.23 -27.36 8.17
CA PRO A 238 -2.48 -28.01 6.90
C PRO A 238 -3.63 -27.32 6.16
N THR A 239 -3.61 -27.42 4.83
CA THR A 239 -4.75 -26.96 4.03
C THR A 239 -5.95 -27.85 4.34
N ILE A 240 -7.10 -27.24 4.59
CA ILE A 240 -8.36 -27.97 4.81
C ILE A 240 -8.68 -28.71 3.51
N THR A 241 -8.55 -30.04 3.53
CA THR A 241 -9.16 -30.90 2.53
C THR A 241 -10.57 -31.20 3.02
N PRO A 242 -11.63 -30.81 2.29
CA PRO A 242 -12.99 -31.11 2.71
C PRO A 242 -13.18 -32.63 2.74
N ASN A 243 -13.10 -33.22 3.93
CA ASN A 243 -13.40 -34.63 4.10
C ASN A 243 -14.92 -34.78 4.12
N GLN A 244 -15.47 -35.40 3.08
CA GLN A 244 -16.92 -35.52 2.88
C GLN A 244 -17.62 -36.51 3.83
N ASN A 245 -16.90 -37.21 4.71
CA ASN A 245 -17.50 -38.15 5.67
C ASN A 245 -16.67 -38.19 6.96
N LEU A 246 -16.85 -37.20 7.83
CA LEU A 246 -16.36 -37.29 9.22
C LEU A 246 -17.45 -37.94 10.07
N ILE A 247 -17.23 -39.19 10.48
CA ILE A 247 -18.02 -39.83 11.53
C ILE A 247 -17.81 -38.98 12.80
N PRO A 248 -18.88 -38.47 13.46
CA PRO A 248 -18.73 -37.71 14.69
C PRO A 248 -17.95 -38.53 15.72
N ASN A 249 -16.87 -37.96 16.27
CA ASN A 249 -16.09 -38.62 17.32
C ASN A 249 -17.02 -38.98 18.49
N SER A 250 -17.04 -40.24 18.92
CA SER A 250 -17.90 -40.72 20.01
C SER A 250 -17.66 -39.99 21.34
N GLU A 251 -16.51 -39.33 21.49
CA GLU A 251 -16.18 -38.48 22.63
C GLU A 251 -16.98 -37.17 22.70
N LEU A 252 -17.67 -36.75 21.62
CA LEU A 252 -18.53 -35.56 21.62
C LEU A 252 -19.61 -35.61 22.70
N ASN A 253 -20.06 -36.82 23.07
CA ASN A 253 -21.06 -37.02 24.11
C ASN A 253 -20.52 -36.79 25.54
N ASN A 254 -19.20 -36.72 25.72
CA ASN A 254 -18.55 -36.54 27.01
C ASN A 254 -18.25 -35.07 27.33
N TYR A 255 -18.43 -34.15 26.38
CA TYR A 255 -18.18 -32.73 26.60
C TYR A 255 -19.46 -32.01 27.06
N SER A 256 -19.39 -31.30 28.18
CA SER A 256 -20.46 -30.38 28.58
C SER A 256 -20.58 -29.25 27.54
N PHE A 257 -21.81 -28.87 27.20
CA PHE A 257 -22.10 -27.82 26.21
C PHE A 257 -21.35 -26.50 26.45
N ASP A 258 -20.96 -26.21 27.69
CA ASP A 258 -20.17 -25.01 28.06
C ASP A 258 -18.75 -24.96 27.47
N ARG A 259 -18.23 -26.07 26.92
CA ARG A 259 -16.85 -26.17 26.40
C ARG A 259 -16.78 -26.48 24.90
N LEU A 260 -17.92 -26.56 24.22
CA LEU A 260 -17.99 -26.93 22.81
C LEU A 260 -18.24 -25.69 21.94
N VAL A 261 -17.36 -25.44 20.97
CA VAL A 261 -17.58 -24.42 19.94
C VAL A 261 -17.87 -25.10 18.62
N VAL A 262 -19.12 -25.09 18.19
CA VAL A 262 -19.55 -25.63 16.90
C VAL A 262 -19.42 -24.54 15.84
N CYS A 263 -18.62 -24.80 14.81
CA CYS A 263 -18.41 -23.87 13.70
C CYS A 263 -19.22 -24.30 12.49
N GLN A 264 -19.86 -23.35 11.80
CA GLN A 264 -20.60 -23.63 10.57
C GLN A 264 -19.68 -24.02 9.39
N LYS A 265 -18.40 -23.63 9.44
CA LYS A 265 -17.41 -23.89 8.40
C LYS A 265 -16.04 -24.21 9.00
N ASP A 266 -15.30 -25.08 8.34
CA ASP A 266 -13.94 -25.48 8.75
C ASP A 266 -12.98 -24.29 8.80
N GLU A 267 -13.15 -23.28 7.93
CA GLU A 267 -12.29 -22.09 7.97
C GLU A 267 -12.49 -21.27 9.25
N ILE A 268 -13.70 -21.27 9.81
CA ILE A 268 -14.01 -20.57 11.06
C ILE A 268 -13.36 -21.33 12.21
N ALA A 269 -13.45 -22.68 12.20
CA ALA A 269 -12.78 -23.52 13.19
C ALA A 269 -11.26 -23.32 13.17
N HIS A 270 -10.62 -23.37 12.00
CA HIS A 270 -9.18 -23.11 11.86
C HIS A 270 -8.79 -21.71 12.33
N PHE A 271 -9.59 -20.69 12.01
CA PHE A 271 -9.33 -19.34 12.47
C PHE A 271 -9.42 -19.24 14.00
N LEU A 272 -10.43 -19.88 14.60
CA LEU A 272 -10.60 -19.91 16.06
C LEU A 272 -9.50 -20.71 16.75
N ILE A 273 -9.01 -21.81 16.18
CA ILE A 273 -7.86 -22.56 16.72
C ILE A 273 -6.62 -21.65 16.80
N VAL A 274 -6.35 -20.87 15.74
CA VAL A 274 -5.24 -19.90 15.73
C VAL A 274 -5.43 -18.83 16.83
N ILE A 275 -6.65 -18.33 17.02
CA ILE A 275 -6.94 -17.30 18.04
C ILE A 275 -6.92 -17.88 19.46
N MET A 276 -7.51 -19.04 19.69
CA MET A 276 -7.61 -19.65 21.02
C MET A 276 -6.25 -20.17 21.48
N GLY A 277 -5.40 -20.67 20.58
CA GLY A 277 -3.99 -20.92 20.87
C GLY A 277 -3.27 -19.66 21.37
N LYS A 278 -3.62 -18.48 20.84
CA LYS A 278 -3.12 -17.18 21.29
C LYS A 278 -3.69 -16.75 22.65
N VAL A 279 -4.94 -17.10 22.98
CA VAL A 279 -5.57 -16.79 24.28
C VAL A 279 -4.97 -17.65 25.41
N ARG A 280 -4.71 -18.94 25.15
CA ARG A 280 -4.14 -19.85 26.16
C ARG A 280 -2.72 -19.46 26.59
N LEU A 281 -1.98 -18.72 25.76
CA LEU A 281 -0.64 -18.20 26.06
C LEU A 281 -0.63 -16.86 26.82
N ASN A 282 -1.77 -16.17 26.92
CA ASN A 282 -1.91 -14.89 27.61
C ASN A 282 -2.65 -14.99 28.95
N LEU A 283 -3.06 -16.19 29.37
CA LEU A 283 -3.54 -16.42 30.73
C LEU A 283 -2.32 -16.68 31.62
N PRO A 284 -2.12 -15.92 32.71
CA PRO A 284 -1.18 -16.35 33.73
C PRO A 284 -1.59 -17.75 34.20
N ASN A 285 -0.61 -18.62 34.41
CA ASN A 285 -0.79 -19.94 34.99
C ASN A 285 -1.34 -19.80 36.43
N GLU A 286 -2.64 -19.54 36.55
CA GLU A 286 -3.39 -19.78 37.76
C GLU A 286 -4.61 -20.59 37.34
N LEU A 287 -4.52 -21.90 37.60
CA LEU A 287 -5.58 -22.76 38.13
C LEU A 287 -5.06 -24.20 38.07
N ASN A 288 -4.13 -24.49 38.98
CA ASN A 288 -4.02 -25.82 39.58
C ASN A 288 -5.01 -25.84 40.75
N TYR A 289 -6.19 -26.41 40.53
CA TYR A 289 -7.01 -27.11 41.53
C TYR A 289 -7.85 -28.15 40.78
#